data_AF-A0A538K549-F1
#
_entry.id   AF-A0A538K549-F1
#
_cell.length_a   1.000
_cell.length_b   1.000
_cell.length_c   1.000
_cell.angle_alpha   90.00
_cell.angle_beta   90.00
_cell.angle_gamma   90.00
#
_symmetry.space_group_name_H-M   'P 1'
#
loop_
_entity.id
_entity.type
_entity.pdbx_description
1 polymer ?
#
loop_
_entity_poly.entity_id
_entity_poly.type
_entity_poly.pdbx_seq_one_letter_code
_entity_poly.pdbx_strand_id
1 'polypeptide(L)'
;MAAQQERGPVGNTRSIGLSILWAILTIGIYTFIWTYKTQEEVKRYSGNGVGGVIGLVIYFVLSPVTFFIVPSEVRYMYEDLDGERSPVRGITGLWFILPLIGHIVWFVKVQGALNRYWQSKGAPPP
;
A
#
# COMPACT_ATOMS: atom_id res chain seq x y z
N MET A 1 -10.12 13.91 26.16
CA MET A 1 -8.73 13.68 25.70
C MET A 1 -8.69 12.27 25.19
N ALA A 2 -8.79 12.07 23.86
CA ALA A 2 -8.78 10.74 23.28
C ALA A 2 -7.39 10.15 23.48
N ALA A 3 -7.30 8.96 24.06
CA ALA A 3 -6.04 8.24 24.21
C ALA A 3 -5.37 8.16 22.83
N GLN A 4 -4.14 8.67 22.73
CA GLN A 4 -3.27 8.33 21.60
C GLN A 4 -3.10 6.82 21.66
N GLN A 5 -3.86 6.11 20.84
CA GLN A 5 -3.65 4.68 20.66
C GLN A 5 -2.21 4.53 20.18
N GLU A 6 -1.36 3.88 20.98
CA GLU A 6 0.01 3.58 20.58
C GLU A 6 -0.07 2.82 19.26
N ARG A 7 0.28 3.53 18.18
CA ARG A 7 0.27 2.95 16.83
C ARG A 7 1.35 1.89 16.76
N GLY A 8 1.14 0.89 15.92
CA GLY A 8 2.13 -0.16 15.75
C GLY A 8 3.42 0.34 15.08
N PRO A 9 4.36 -0.57 14.80
CA PRO A 9 5.65 -0.21 14.23
C PRO A 9 5.50 0.45 12.86
N VAL A 10 6.30 1.48 12.61
CA VAL A 10 6.37 2.19 11.33
C VAL A 10 6.80 1.23 10.21
N GLY A 11 6.10 1.28 9.07
CA GLY A 11 6.42 0.47 7.90
C GLY A 11 7.65 0.95 7.12
N ASN A 12 7.98 0.25 6.04
CA ASN A 12 9.19 0.52 5.26
C ASN A 12 8.86 1.31 4.00
N THR A 13 9.71 2.30 3.69
CA THR A 13 9.73 2.93 2.38
C THR A 13 10.29 1.95 1.35
N ARG A 14 9.85 2.08 0.09
CA ARG A 14 10.38 1.26 -1.03
C ARG A 14 10.52 2.11 -2.27
N SER A 15 11.66 1.99 -2.95
CA SER A 15 11.92 2.69 -4.20
C SER A 15 10.94 2.21 -5.29
N ILE A 16 10.25 3.16 -5.92
CA ILE A 16 9.24 2.87 -6.96
C ILE A 16 9.91 2.22 -8.16
N GLY A 17 11.04 2.79 -8.62
CA GLY A 17 11.79 2.27 -9.76
C GLY A 17 12.35 0.87 -9.52
N LEU A 18 12.96 0.64 -8.35
CA LEU A 18 13.48 -0.69 -7.99
C LEU A 18 12.36 -1.71 -7.83
N SER A 19 11.22 -1.31 -7.27
CA SER A 19 10.06 -2.20 -7.13
C SER A 19 9.49 -2.64 -8.48
N ILE A 20 9.41 -1.72 -9.45
CA ILE A 20 8.99 -2.03 -10.83
C ILE A 20 10.03 -2.93 -11.51
N LEU A 21 11.32 -2.62 -11.35
CA LEU A 21 12.40 -3.43 -11.88
C LEU A 21 12.32 -4.88 -11.34
N TRP A 22 12.15 -5.05 -10.03
CA TRP A 22 11.99 -6.37 -9.41
C TRP A 22 10.73 -7.10 -9.89
N ALA A 23 9.61 -6.39 -10.09
CA ALA A 23 8.41 -6.98 -10.66
C ALA A 23 8.67 -7.55 -12.07
N ILE A 24 9.46 -6.85 -12.89
CA ILE A 24 9.82 -7.33 -14.24
C ILE A 24 10.81 -8.51 -14.16
N LEU A 25 11.91 -8.35 -13.41
CA LEU A 25 12.97 -9.35 -13.31
C LEU A 25 12.47 -10.67 -12.71
N THR A 26 11.48 -10.62 -11.82
CA THR A 26 10.89 -11.79 -11.18
C THR A 26 9.62 -12.29 -11.85
N ILE A 27 9.27 -11.77 -13.04
CA ILE A 27 8.07 -12.17 -13.78
C ILE A 27 6.81 -12.09 -12.89
N GLY A 28 6.66 -10.97 -12.19
CA GLY A 28 5.53 -10.69 -11.32
C GLY A 28 5.60 -11.31 -9.91
N ILE A 29 6.55 -12.20 -9.58
CA ILE A 29 6.62 -12.78 -8.23
C ILE A 29 6.79 -11.71 -7.15
N TYR A 30 7.55 -10.64 -7.44
CA TYR A 30 7.71 -9.53 -6.52
C TYR A 30 6.39 -8.83 -6.16
N THR A 31 5.36 -8.86 -7.01
CA THR A 31 4.07 -8.21 -6.67
C THR A 31 3.38 -8.92 -5.50
N PHE A 32 3.54 -10.24 -5.37
CA PHE A 32 3.06 -11.01 -4.23
C PHE A 32 3.79 -10.62 -2.94
N ILE A 33 5.11 -10.49 -3.00
CA ILE A 33 5.94 -10.05 -1.87
C ILE A 33 5.54 -8.64 -1.44
N TRP A 34 5.38 -7.73 -2.40
CA TRP A 34 4.97 -6.35 -2.15
C TRP A 34 3.58 -6.29 -1.51
N THR A 35 2.61 -7.06 -2.01
CA THR A 35 1.25 -7.12 -1.44
C THR A 35 1.29 -7.60 0.00
N TYR A 36 1.95 -8.72 0.27
CA TYR A 36 2.09 -9.26 1.62
C TYR A 36 2.70 -8.22 2.57
N LYS A 37 3.84 -7.66 2.21
CA LYS A 37 4.57 -6.72 3.07
C LYS A 37 3.77 -5.45 3.33
N THR A 38 3.17 -4.89 2.29
CA THR A 38 2.40 -3.64 2.39
C THR A 38 1.21 -3.84 3.31
N GLN A 39 0.38 -4.86 3.09
CA GLN A 39 -0.83 -5.06 3.88
C GLN A 39 -0.52 -5.49 5.32
N GLU A 40 0.58 -6.20 5.55
CA GLU A 40 1.04 -6.54 6.89
C GLU A 40 1.52 -5.30 7.65
N GLU A 41 2.34 -4.45 7.04
CA GLU A 41 2.85 -3.20 7.64
C GLU A 41 1.70 -2.25 7.96
N VAL A 42 0.78 -2.07 7.01
CA VAL A 42 -0.43 -1.27 7.16
C VAL A 42 -1.24 -1.78 8.36
N LYS A 43 -1.60 -3.07 8.39
CA LYS A 43 -2.41 -3.64 9.47
C LYS A 43 -1.72 -3.53 10.84
N ARG A 44 -0.41 -3.81 10.90
CA ARG A 44 0.35 -3.71 12.15
C ARG A 44 0.37 -2.29 12.69
N TYR A 45 0.58 -1.31 11.81
CA TYR A 45 0.65 0.09 12.19
C TYR A 45 -0.71 0.67 12.58
N SER A 46 -1.72 0.48 11.73
CA SER A 46 -3.03 1.13 11.84
C SER A 46 -3.99 0.40 12.78
N GLY A 47 -3.74 -0.88 13.08
CA GLY A 47 -4.71 -1.79 13.71
C GLY A 47 -5.92 -2.15 12.81
N ASN A 48 -6.01 -1.55 11.62
CA ASN A 48 -7.11 -1.71 10.68
C ASN A 48 -6.58 -1.97 9.26
N GLY A 49 -6.79 -3.19 8.78
CA GLY A 49 -6.35 -3.63 7.46
C GLY A 49 -6.51 -5.14 7.30
N VAL A 50 -6.49 -5.60 6.05
CA VAL A 50 -6.64 -7.01 5.70
C VAL A 50 -5.49 -7.84 6.28
N GLY A 51 -4.26 -7.31 6.23
CA GLY A 51 -3.05 -8.01 6.69
C GLY A 51 -2.41 -8.84 5.60
N GLY A 52 -1.14 -9.22 5.80
CA GLY A 52 -0.32 -9.78 4.72
C GLY A 52 -0.83 -11.11 4.18
N VAL A 53 -1.13 -12.08 5.07
CA VAL A 53 -1.54 -13.43 4.66
C VAL A 53 -2.90 -13.41 3.95
N ILE A 54 -3.90 -12.77 4.56
CA ILE A 54 -5.24 -12.67 3.97
C ILE A 54 -5.17 -11.87 2.66
N GLY A 55 -4.39 -10.79 2.65
CA GLY A 55 -4.13 -9.96 1.49
C GLY A 55 -3.52 -10.73 0.32
N LEU A 56 -2.55 -11.60 0.62
CA LEU A 56 -1.91 -12.47 -0.37
C LEU A 56 -2.90 -13.50 -0.96
N VAL A 57 -3.75 -14.10 -0.13
CA VAL A 57 -4.80 -15.02 -0.59
C VAL A 57 -5.80 -14.29 -1.49
N ILE A 58 -6.24 -13.08 -1.11
CA ILE A 58 -7.12 -12.26 -1.96
C ILE A 58 -6.44 -11.93 -3.27
N TYR A 59 -5.16 -11.53 -3.25
CA TYR A 59 -4.45 -11.19 -4.47
C TYR A 59 -4.28 -12.40 -5.40
N PHE A 60 -4.07 -13.58 -4.84
CA PHE A 60 -3.95 -14.82 -5.62
C PHE A 60 -5.28 -15.25 -6.26
N VAL A 61 -6.40 -15.16 -5.54
CA VAL A 61 -7.71 -15.64 -6.01
C VAL A 61 -8.46 -14.57 -6.81
N LEU A 62 -8.35 -13.31 -6.39
CA LEU A 62 -9.08 -12.15 -6.91
C LEU A 62 -8.18 -10.91 -6.97
N SER A 63 -7.09 -11.01 -7.73
CA SER A 63 -6.11 -9.93 -7.95
C SER A 63 -6.71 -8.52 -8.15
N PRO A 64 -7.79 -8.33 -8.95
CA PRO A 64 -8.38 -7.00 -9.14
C PRO A 64 -8.85 -6.33 -7.85
N VAL A 65 -9.24 -7.09 -6.83
CA VAL A 65 -9.76 -6.56 -5.57
C VAL A 65 -8.66 -5.83 -4.79
N THR A 66 -7.42 -6.32 -4.84
CA THR A 66 -6.26 -5.69 -4.19
C THR A 66 -6.00 -4.28 -4.70
N PHE A 67 -6.31 -4.00 -5.98
CA PHE A 67 -6.19 -2.65 -6.55
C PHE A 67 -7.09 -1.63 -5.86
N PHE A 68 -8.20 -2.05 -5.26
CA PHE A 68 -9.10 -1.18 -4.51
C PHE A 68 -8.78 -1.18 -3.01
N ILE A 69 -8.38 -2.32 -2.46
CA ILE A 69 -8.06 -2.48 -1.03
C ILE A 69 -6.88 -1.58 -0.64
N VAL A 70 -5.71 -1.72 -1.27
CA VAL A 70 -4.50 -1.03 -0.78
C VAL A 70 -4.68 0.50 -0.75
N PRO A 71 -5.20 1.17 -1.80
CA PRO A 71 -5.48 2.61 -1.74
C PRO A 71 -6.51 3.00 -0.68
N SER A 72 -7.45 2.11 -0.36
CA SER A 72 -8.45 2.35 0.70
C SER A 72 -7.84 2.27 2.10
N GLU A 73 -6.91 1.34 2.33
CA GLU A 73 -6.19 1.23 3.59
C GLU A 73 -5.22 2.43 3.76
N VAL A 74 -4.54 2.84 2.69
CA VAL A 74 -3.73 4.07 2.69
C VAL A 74 -4.61 5.28 2.97
N ARG A 75 -5.80 5.37 2.37
CA ARG A 75 -6.75 6.44 2.67
C ARG A 75 -7.10 6.48 4.15
N TYR A 76 -7.42 5.34 4.75
CA TYR A 76 -7.72 5.23 6.17
C TYR A 76 -6.57 5.74 7.04
N MET A 77 -5.32 5.38 6.70
CA MET A 77 -4.15 5.86 7.43
C MET A 77 -4.00 7.38 7.39
N TYR A 78 -4.25 8.01 6.24
CA TYR A 78 -4.18 9.47 6.11
C TYR A 78 -5.38 10.16 6.77
N GLU A 79 -6.60 9.79 6.40
CA GLU A 79 -7.82 10.52 6.77
C GLU A 79 -8.27 10.20 8.20
N ASP A 80 -8.33 8.93 8.57
CA ASP A 80 -8.94 8.49 9.83
C ASP A 80 -7.94 8.49 11.00
N LEU A 81 -6.68 8.12 10.76
CA LEU A 81 -5.67 8.12 11.83
C LEU A 81 -5.03 9.49 12.06
N ASP A 82 -4.79 10.25 10.99
CA ASP A 82 -4.00 11.48 11.01
C ASP A 82 -4.79 12.76 10.72
N GLY A 83 -6.04 12.65 10.24
CA GLY A 83 -6.81 13.82 9.83
C GLY A 83 -6.25 14.54 8.60
N GLU A 84 -5.35 13.89 7.85
CA GLU A 84 -4.72 14.42 6.65
C GLU A 84 -5.50 14.04 5.39
N ARG A 85 -5.36 14.85 4.34
CA ARG A 85 -6.00 14.55 3.05
C ARG A 85 -5.22 13.46 2.32
N SER A 86 -5.86 12.31 2.08
CA SER A 86 -5.21 11.23 1.35
C SER A 86 -5.02 11.55 -0.14
N PRO A 87 -3.81 11.29 -0.70
CA PRO A 87 -3.54 11.43 -2.14
C PRO A 87 -4.12 10.27 -2.98
N VAL A 88 -4.52 9.15 -2.35
CA VAL A 88 -5.07 7.96 -3.00
C VAL A 88 -6.34 7.51 -2.29
N ARG A 89 -7.26 6.88 -3.02
CA ARG A 89 -8.54 6.39 -2.47
C ARG A 89 -8.96 5.13 -3.23
N GLY A 90 -10.02 4.44 -2.79
CA GLY A 90 -10.52 3.24 -3.46
C GLY A 90 -10.70 3.37 -4.99
N ILE A 91 -11.18 4.53 -5.47
CA ILE A 91 -11.32 4.81 -6.93
C ILE A 91 -9.98 4.80 -7.70
N THR A 92 -8.84 4.94 -7.00
CA THR A 92 -7.52 4.76 -7.61
C THR A 92 -7.39 3.34 -8.17
N GLY A 93 -8.11 2.34 -7.63
CA GLY A 93 -8.16 0.99 -8.18
C GLY A 93 -8.63 0.90 -9.63
N LEU A 94 -9.41 1.88 -10.14
CA LEU A 94 -9.90 1.88 -11.53
C LEU A 94 -8.78 1.89 -12.58
N TRP A 95 -7.56 2.28 -12.22
CA TRP A 95 -6.41 2.17 -13.11
C TRP A 95 -6.12 0.74 -13.56
N PHE A 96 -6.61 -0.30 -12.86
CA PHE A 96 -6.44 -1.69 -13.29
C PHE A 96 -7.05 -1.98 -14.68
N ILE A 97 -8.06 -1.22 -15.11
CA ILE A 97 -8.76 -1.37 -16.40
C ILE A 97 -7.81 -1.11 -17.58
N LEU A 98 -6.81 -0.25 -17.40
CA LEU A 98 -5.78 0.00 -18.40
C LEU A 98 -4.60 -0.96 -18.17
N PRO A 99 -4.45 -2.02 -18.99
CA PRO A 99 -3.37 -2.97 -18.79
C PRO A 99 -2.01 -2.27 -18.96
N LEU A 100 -1.01 -2.76 -18.22
CA LEU A 100 0.37 -2.24 -18.18
C LEU A 100 0.50 -0.80 -17.67
N ILE A 101 0.06 0.20 -18.44
CA ILE A 101 0.19 1.62 -18.09
C ILE A 101 -0.59 1.92 -16.80
N GLY A 102 -1.82 1.45 -16.70
CA GLY A 102 -2.64 1.67 -15.51
C GLY A 102 -2.06 0.98 -14.28
N HIS A 103 -1.46 -0.19 -14.43
CA HIS A 103 -0.78 -0.89 -13.33
C HIS A 103 0.42 -0.09 -12.81
N ILE A 104 1.21 0.49 -13.73
CA ILE A 104 2.34 1.36 -13.37
C ILE A 104 1.85 2.64 -12.67
N VAL A 105 0.85 3.33 -13.25
CA VAL A 105 0.29 4.56 -12.66
C VAL A 105 -0.31 4.31 -11.28
N TRP A 106 -1.04 3.20 -11.12
CA TRP A 106 -1.58 2.75 -9.84
C TRP A 106 -0.46 2.56 -8.83
N PHE A 107 0.58 1.80 -9.20
CA PHE A 107 1.69 1.48 -8.32
C PHE A 107 2.46 2.73 -7.89
N VAL A 108 2.78 3.63 -8.83
CA VAL A 108 3.46 4.91 -8.54
C VAL A 108 2.65 5.75 -7.56
N LYS A 109 1.33 5.84 -7.74
CA LYS A 109 0.45 6.62 -6.84
C LYS A 109 0.41 6.02 -5.44
N VAL A 110 0.17 4.71 -5.34
CA VAL A 110 0.03 3.99 -4.06
C VAL A 110 1.36 3.95 -3.32
N GLN A 111 2.43 3.53 -3.99
CA GLN A 111 3.75 3.45 -3.36
C GLN A 111 4.30 4.83 -3.02
N GLY A 112 4.04 5.85 -3.85
CA GLY A 112 4.37 7.24 -3.53
C GLY A 112 3.63 7.76 -2.30
N ALA A 113 2.35 7.40 -2.14
CA ALA A 113 1.58 7.73 -0.94
C ALA A 113 2.10 7.01 0.30
N LEU A 114 2.34 5.69 0.21
CA LEU A 114 2.93 4.91 1.29
C LEU A 114 4.29 5.46 1.73
N ASN A 115 5.18 5.77 0.78
CA ASN A 115 6.49 6.33 1.10
C ASN A 115 6.39 7.66 1.83
N ARG A 116 5.56 8.59 1.35
CA ARG A 116 5.34 9.88 2.03
C ARG A 116 4.76 9.69 3.42
N TYR A 117 3.81 8.75 3.55
CA TYR A 117 3.22 8.42 4.84
C TYR A 117 4.28 7.92 5.81
N TRP A 118 5.06 6.91 5.44
CA TRP A 118 6.09 6.34 6.32
C TRP A 118 7.19 7.34 6.66
N GLN A 119 7.61 8.17 5.70
CA GLN A 119 8.55 9.26 5.97
C GLN A 119 8.01 10.27 6.99
N SER A 120 6.71 10.61 6.92
CA SER A 120 6.07 11.49 7.91
C SER A 120 6.07 10.88 9.33
N LYS A 121 6.21 9.55 9.44
CA LYS A 121 6.31 8.82 10.70
C LYS A 121 7.75 8.46 11.09
N GLY A 122 8.75 8.95 10.37
CA GLY A 122 10.17 8.79 10.68
C GLY A 122 10.90 7.66 9.95
N ALA A 123 10.29 7.02 8.94
CA ALA A 123 11.00 6.05 8.12
C ALA A 123 12.06 6.72 7.23
N PRO A 124 13.22 6.08 6.99
CA PRO A 124 14.24 6.60 6.10
C PRO A 124 13.73 6.69 4.64
N PRO A 125 14.33 7.55 3.81
CA PRO A 125 13.98 7.61 2.38
C PRO A 125 14.28 6.26 1.67
N PRO A 126 13.50 5.95 0.61
CA PRO A 126 13.60 4.72 -0.17
C PRO A 126 14.83 4.61 -1.08
#